data_AF-A0A963SR53-F1
#
_entry.id   AF-A0A963SR53-F1
#
_cell.length_a   1.000
_cell.length_b   1.000
_cell.length_c   1.000
_cell.angle_alpha   90.00
_cell.angle_beta   90.00
_cell.angle_gamma   90.00
#
_symmetry.space_group_name_H-M   'P 1'
#
loop_
_entity.id
_entity.type
_entity.pdbx_description
1 polymer ?
#
loop_
_entity_poly.entity_id
_entity_poly.type
_entity_poly.pdbx_seq_one_letter_code
_entity_poly.pdbx_strand_id
1 'polypeptide(L)'
;MTGPADDAQDVPEDGDYGAPIDGGVTSHNMGSFMPEGAYRPVPVVWLGGAWFAQVALLMVIFFLLLSKAAWFTIAAAGLATYGILHWTWGRGMKDAGTGWKVLTIGALGFNCALVMLARLGA
;
A
#
# COMPACT_ATOMS: atom_id res chain seq x y z
N MET A 1 66.40 -16.92 12.55
CA MET A 1 65.74 -15.81 13.29
C MET A 1 66.08 -14.56 12.49
N THR A 2 65.20 -13.86 11.77
CA THR A 2 63.73 -13.75 11.75
C THR A 2 63.37 -13.13 10.38
N GLY A 3 62.19 -13.51 9.84
CA GLY A 3 61.63 -13.05 8.57
C GLY A 3 61.11 -11.60 8.58
N PRO A 4 60.43 -11.18 7.51
CA PRO A 4 60.40 -9.82 6.97
C PRO A 4 59.55 -8.83 7.78
N ALA A 5 59.92 -7.55 7.69
CA ALA A 5 59.03 -6.43 7.94
C ALA A 5 58.01 -6.39 6.79
N ASP A 6 56.91 -7.11 6.95
CA ASP A 6 55.68 -6.87 6.20
C ASP A 6 55.03 -5.64 6.81
N ASP A 7 55.06 -4.54 6.07
CA ASP A 7 54.34 -3.31 6.34
C ASP A 7 52.83 -3.58 6.12
N ALA A 8 52.24 -4.35 7.03
CA ALA A 8 50.80 -4.48 7.17
C ALA A 8 50.27 -3.12 7.64
N GLN A 9 49.72 -2.35 6.70
CA GLN A 9 48.89 -1.22 7.03
C GLN A 9 47.76 -1.70 7.95
N ASP A 10 47.73 -1.20 9.18
CA ASP A 10 46.56 -1.25 10.05
C ASP A 10 45.43 -0.49 9.33
N VAL A 11 44.66 -1.22 8.53
CA VAL A 11 43.36 -0.76 8.07
C VAL A 11 42.42 -0.95 9.26
N PRO A 12 41.82 0.12 9.80
CA PRO A 12 40.80 -0.01 10.83
C PRO A 12 39.67 -0.88 10.29
N GLU A 13 39.46 -2.04 10.91
CA GLU A 13 38.34 -2.96 10.64
C GLU A 13 37.05 -2.49 11.33
N ASP A 14 36.83 -1.18 11.40
CA ASP A 14 35.55 -0.59 11.80
C ASP A 14 34.85 0.01 10.57
N GLY A 15 34.64 -0.88 9.59
CA GLY A 15 33.63 -0.68 8.56
C GLY A 15 32.23 -0.73 9.18
N ASP A 16 31.88 0.27 9.99
CA ASP A 16 30.52 0.61 10.38
C ASP A 16 29.81 1.25 9.16
N TYR A 17 29.63 0.44 8.13
CA TYR A 17 28.75 0.73 7.01
C TYR A 17 27.33 0.32 7.39
N GLY A 18 26.61 1.26 7.98
CA GLY A 18 25.16 1.28 7.95
C GLY A 18 24.52 1.39 9.31
N ALA A 19 24.09 2.60 9.64
CA ALA A 19 23.01 2.80 10.59
C ALA A 19 21.87 1.79 10.31
N PRO A 20 21.23 1.20 11.34
CA PRO A 20 20.14 0.27 11.14
C PRO A 20 19.02 1.01 10.40
N ILE A 21 18.90 0.76 9.11
CA ILE A 21 17.66 1.05 8.40
C ILE A 21 16.61 0.14 9.04
N ASP A 22 15.54 0.74 9.55
CA ASP A 22 14.36 0.11 10.17
C ASP A 22 13.57 -0.80 9.20
N GLY A 23 14.27 -1.63 8.44
CA GLY A 23 13.80 -2.61 7.49
C GLY A 23 14.75 -3.82 7.55
N GLY A 24 14.50 -4.72 8.49
CA GLY A 24 15.33 -5.89 8.73
C GLY A 24 15.55 -6.72 7.46
N VAL A 25 16.80 -6.81 7.03
CA VAL A 25 17.30 -7.84 6.13
C VAL A 25 18.20 -8.73 6.97
N THR A 26 17.64 -9.83 7.47
CA THR A 26 18.42 -10.86 8.15
C THR A 26 19.02 -11.77 7.08
N SER A 27 20.32 -11.68 6.86
CA SER A 27 21.06 -12.58 5.96
C SER A 27 21.41 -13.87 6.70
N HIS A 28 20.82 -15.00 6.30
CA HIS A 28 21.30 -16.32 6.72
C HIS A 28 22.31 -16.85 5.69
N ASN A 29 23.52 -17.15 6.17
CA ASN A 29 24.67 -17.65 5.39
C ASN A 29 24.50 -19.10 4.89
N MET A 30 23.47 -19.40 4.09
CA MET A 30 23.43 -20.65 3.31
C MET A 30 22.74 -20.44 1.96
N GLY A 31 23.53 -20.10 0.94
CA GLY A 31 23.31 -20.43 -0.48
C GLY A 31 22.06 -19.90 -1.20
N SER A 32 21.12 -19.27 -0.51
CA SER A 32 19.90 -18.69 -1.06
C SER A 32 19.92 -17.19 -0.82
N PHE A 33 20.32 -16.42 -1.83
CA PHE A 33 20.17 -14.96 -1.86
C PHE A 33 18.71 -14.54 -2.10
N MET A 34 17.74 -15.27 -1.52
CA MET A 34 16.38 -14.75 -1.41
C MET A 34 16.29 -14.00 -0.08
N PRO A 35 16.36 -12.65 -0.09
CA PRO A 35 15.91 -11.90 1.05
C PRO A 35 14.44 -12.27 1.28
N GLU A 36 14.18 -13.02 2.36
CA GLU A 36 12.85 -13.16 2.93
C GLU A 36 12.48 -11.80 3.52
N GLY A 37 12.17 -10.85 2.65
CA GLY A 37 11.64 -9.56 3.06
C GLY A 37 10.36 -9.85 3.82
N ALA A 38 10.38 -9.68 5.14
CA ALA A 38 9.18 -9.63 5.95
C ALA A 38 8.24 -8.64 5.25
N TYR A 39 7.15 -9.14 4.67
CA TYR A 39 6.23 -8.34 3.87
C TYR A 39 5.71 -7.20 4.72
N ARG A 40 6.25 -5.99 4.51
CA ARG A 40 5.72 -4.78 5.12
C ARG A 40 4.58 -4.32 4.23
N PRO A 41 3.35 -4.20 4.73
CA PRO A 41 2.23 -3.73 3.94
C PRO A 41 2.58 -2.36 3.35
N VAL A 42 2.84 -2.31 2.04
CA VAL A 42 3.21 -1.08 1.34
C VAL A 42 1.94 -0.25 1.17
N PRO A 43 1.78 0.91 1.82
CA PRO A 43 0.51 1.64 1.82
C PRO A 43 0.07 2.06 0.41
N VAL A 44 1.01 2.41 -0.48
CA VAL A 44 0.69 2.78 -1.86
C VAL A 44 0.07 1.63 -2.67
N VAL A 45 0.46 0.38 -2.41
CA VAL A 45 -0.11 -0.79 -3.09
C VAL A 45 -1.56 -0.99 -2.66
N TRP A 46 -1.84 -0.83 -1.36
CA TRP A 46 -3.20 -0.91 -0.83
C TRP A 46 -4.09 0.24 -1.31
N LEU A 47 -3.57 1.47 -1.36
CA LEU A 47 -4.26 2.61 -1.96
C LEU A 47 -4.62 2.35 -3.42
N GLY A 48 -3.63 1.98 -4.24
CA GLY A 48 -3.81 1.72 -5.65
C GLY A 48 -4.80 0.60 -5.92
N GLY A 49 -4.61 -0.54 -5.23
CA GLY A 49 -5.52 -1.69 -5.35
C GLY A 49 -6.96 -1.35 -4.97
N ALA A 50 -7.16 -0.64 -3.85
CA ALA A 50 -8.49 -0.20 -3.43
C ALA A 50 -9.12 0.77 -4.44
N TRP A 51 -8.35 1.73 -4.93
CA TRP A 51 -8.82 2.72 -5.90
C TRP A 51 -9.24 2.07 -7.22
N PHE A 52 -8.41 1.20 -7.80
CA PHE A 52 -8.74 0.48 -9.04
C PHE A 52 -9.94 -0.44 -8.86
N ALA A 53 -9.98 -1.20 -7.75
CA ALA A 53 -11.13 -2.05 -7.44
C ALA A 53 -12.42 -1.24 -7.31
N GLN A 54 -12.35 -0.08 -6.67
CA GLN A 54 -13.50 0.81 -6.49
C GLN A 54 -13.98 1.40 -7.81
N VAL A 55 -13.08 1.91 -8.66
CA VAL A 55 -13.44 2.44 -9.97
C VAL A 55 -14.12 1.38 -10.82
N ALA A 56 -13.57 0.16 -10.88
CA ALA A 56 -14.16 -0.93 -11.63
C ALA A 56 -15.55 -1.31 -11.10
N LEU A 57 -15.70 -1.45 -9.78
CA LEU A 57 -16.97 -1.83 -9.16
C LEU A 57 -18.04 -0.73 -9.31
N LEU A 58 -17.67 0.53 -9.10
CA LEU A 58 -18.58 1.67 -9.28
C LEU A 58 -19.04 1.80 -10.73
N MET A 59 -18.16 1.56 -11.71
CA MET A 59 -18.52 1.55 -13.12
C MET A 59 -19.58 0.48 -13.41
N VAL A 60 -19.39 -0.74 -12.91
CA VAL A 60 -20.38 -1.82 -13.05
C VAL A 60 -21.71 -1.44 -12.42
N ILE A 61 -21.71 -0.92 -11.20
CA ILE A 61 -22.92 -0.49 -10.49
C ILE A 61 -23.65 0.61 -11.28
N PHE A 62 -22.91 1.60 -11.79
CA PHE A 62 -23.47 2.73 -12.52
C PHE A 62 -24.21 2.28 -13.79
N PHE A 63 -23.59 1.42 -14.61
CA PHE A 63 -24.22 0.92 -15.82
C PHE A 63 -25.38 -0.04 -15.54
N LEU A 64 -25.28 -0.88 -14.51
CA LEU A 64 -26.33 -1.85 -14.17
C LEU A 64 -27.57 -1.15 -13.61
N LEU A 65 -27.41 -0.03 -12.90
CA LEU A 65 -28.51 0.70 -12.27
C LEU A 65 -28.95 1.95 -13.05
N LEU A 66 -28.47 2.14 -14.28
CA LEU A 66 -28.77 3.32 -15.11
C LEU A 66 -30.28 3.55 -15.31
N SER A 67 -31.05 2.46 -15.44
CA SER A 67 -32.51 2.47 -15.65
C SER A 67 -33.34 2.57 -14.37
N LYS A 68 -32.71 2.56 -13.19
CA LYS A 68 -33.41 2.62 -11.89
C LYS A 68 -33.31 4.01 -11.27
N ALA A 69 -34.14 4.26 -10.25
CA ALA A 69 -34.11 5.52 -9.51
C ALA A 69 -32.71 5.80 -8.93
N ALA A 70 -32.31 7.07 -8.95
CA ALA A 70 -30.98 7.54 -8.55
C ALA A 70 -30.55 7.04 -7.17
N TRP A 71 -31.49 6.98 -6.22
CA TRP A 71 -31.23 6.57 -4.83
C TRP A 71 -30.62 5.16 -4.75
N PHE A 72 -31.03 4.22 -5.63
CA PHE A 72 -30.48 2.86 -5.62
C PHE A 72 -28.99 2.85 -6.00
N THR A 73 -28.60 3.71 -6.94
CA THR A 73 -27.18 3.83 -7.36
C THR A 73 -26.35 4.43 -6.24
N ILE A 74 -26.88 5.46 -5.57
CA ILE A 74 -26.23 6.12 -4.42
C ILE A 74 -26.03 5.13 -3.27
N ALA A 75 -27.06 4.35 -2.91
CA ALA A 75 -26.98 3.35 -1.86
C ALA A 75 -25.99 2.24 -2.19
N ALA A 76 -26.04 1.71 -3.42
CA ALA A 76 -25.12 0.66 -3.87
C ALA A 76 -23.66 1.14 -3.93
N ALA A 77 -23.42 2.36 -4.44
CA ALA A 77 -22.09 2.97 -4.51
C ALA A 77 -21.51 3.23 -3.12
N GLY A 78 -22.32 3.72 -2.19
CA GLY A 78 -21.92 3.92 -0.79
C GLY A 78 -21.56 2.60 -0.11
N LEU A 79 -22.38 1.57 -0.28
CA LEU A 79 -22.14 0.24 0.29
C LEU A 79 -20.88 -0.41 -0.30
N ALA A 80 -20.70 -0.33 -1.61
CA ALA A 80 -19.51 -0.82 -2.30
C ALA A 80 -18.23 -0.12 -1.80
N THR A 81 -18.28 1.21 -1.69
CA THR A 81 -17.16 2.01 -1.20
C THR A 81 -16.81 1.66 0.25
N TYR A 82 -17.83 1.50 1.12
CA TYR A 82 -17.62 1.08 2.50
C TYR A 82 -17.00 -0.32 2.59
N GLY A 83 -17.47 -1.27 1.79
CA GLY A 83 -16.92 -2.62 1.73
C GLY A 83 -15.44 -2.64 1.34
N ILE A 84 -15.07 -1.86 0.31
CA ILE A 84 -13.67 -1.74 -0.14
C ILE A 84 -12.82 -1.05 0.92
N LEU A 85 -13.33 0.02 1.53
CA LEU A 85 -12.63 0.73 2.60
C LEU A 85 -12.34 -0.21 3.77
N HIS A 86 -13.33 -0.97 4.23
CA HIS A 86 -13.19 -1.94 5.32
C HIS A 86 -12.17 -3.04 4.99
N TRP A 87 -12.26 -3.60 3.78
CA TRP A 87 -11.31 -4.62 3.31
C TRP A 87 -9.88 -4.11 3.24
N THR A 88 -9.70 -2.90 2.71
CA THR A 88 -8.38 -2.23 2.60
C THR A 88 -7.80 -1.92 3.99
N TRP A 89 -8.65 -1.50 4.92
CA TRP A 89 -8.24 -1.23 6.30
C TRP A 89 -7.74 -2.48 7.01
N GLY A 90 -8.46 -3.60 6.85
CA GLY A 90 -8.15 -4.87 7.52
C GLY A 90 -6.86 -5.53 7.03
N ARG A 91 -6.42 -5.27 5.80
CA ARG A 91 -5.25 -5.96 5.22
C ARG A 91 -3.94 -5.18 5.20
N GLY A 92 -3.97 -3.86 5.29
CA GLY A 92 -2.72 -3.10 5.22
C GLY A 92 -2.78 -1.64 5.65
N MET A 93 -3.96 -1.02 5.66
CA MET A 93 -4.07 0.40 6.01
C MET A 93 -4.09 0.68 7.51
N LYS A 94 -4.35 -0.32 8.36
CA LYS A 94 -4.37 -0.16 9.82
C LYS A 94 -3.01 0.30 10.37
N ASP A 95 -1.92 -0.27 9.87
CA ASP A 95 -0.56 -0.02 10.36
C ASP A 95 0.16 1.10 9.57
N ALA A 96 -0.49 1.65 8.54
CA ALA A 96 0.04 2.76 7.77
C ALA A 96 0.04 4.09 8.56
N GLY A 97 0.96 4.99 8.19
CA GLY A 97 1.00 6.35 8.71
C GLY A 97 -0.28 7.13 8.43
N THR A 98 -0.60 8.11 9.28
CA THR A 98 -1.86 8.90 9.21
C THR A 98 -2.09 9.55 7.84
N GLY A 99 -1.04 10.02 7.17
CA GLY A 99 -1.14 10.60 5.83
C GLY A 99 -1.76 9.64 4.81
N TRP A 100 -1.33 8.37 4.80
CA TRP A 100 -1.85 7.34 3.89
C TRP A 100 -3.31 6.99 4.16
N LYS A 101 -3.72 6.98 5.43
CA LYS A 101 -5.11 6.75 5.85
C LYS A 101 -6.02 7.85 5.30
N VAL A 102 -5.62 9.12 5.47
CA VAL A 102 -6.38 10.28 4.97
C VAL A 102 -6.45 10.28 3.45
N LEU A 103 -5.33 10.02 2.77
CA LEU A 103 -5.28 9.92 1.30
C LEU A 103 -6.24 8.85 0.76
N THR A 104 -6.34 7.71 1.44
CA THR A 104 -7.21 6.61 1.04
C THR A 104 -8.68 6.97 1.21
N ILE A 105 -9.05 7.50 2.38
CA ILE A 105 -10.42 7.96 2.62
C ILE A 105 -10.78 9.05 1.59
N GLY A 106 -9.88 10.01 1.36
CA GLY A 106 -10.07 11.09 0.40
C GLY A 106 -10.26 10.57 -1.03
N ALA A 107 -9.37 9.69 -1.49
CA ALA A 107 -9.43 9.12 -2.84
C ALA A 107 -10.70 8.29 -3.06
N LEU A 108 -11.06 7.43 -2.10
CA LEU A 108 -12.26 6.61 -2.21
C LEU A 108 -13.54 7.45 -2.09
N GLY A 109 -13.55 8.41 -1.16
CA GLY A 109 -14.66 9.34 -0.98
C GLY A 109 -14.88 10.22 -2.22
N PHE A 110 -13.80 10.68 -2.85
CA PHE A 110 -13.86 11.47 -4.08
C PHE A 110 -14.50 10.69 -5.24
N ASN A 111 -14.07 9.45 -5.50
CA ASN A 111 -14.69 8.61 -6.54
C ASN A 111 -16.18 8.37 -6.27
N CYS A 112 -16.53 8.07 -5.02
CA CYS A 112 -17.92 7.87 -4.62
C CYS A 112 -18.76 9.13 -4.82
N ALA A 113 -18.22 10.30 -4.44
CA ALA A 113 -18.88 11.59 -4.62
C ALA A 113 -19.12 11.90 -6.09
N LEU A 114 -18.15 11.63 -6.98
CA LEU A 114 -18.33 11.80 -8.42
C LEU A 114 -19.51 10.97 -8.97
N VAL A 115 -19.64 9.72 -8.55
CA VAL A 115 -20.76 8.85 -8.97
C VAL A 115 -22.10 9.37 -8.45
N MET A 116 -22.14 9.81 -7.18
CA MET A 116 -23.35 10.38 -6.59
C MET A 116 -23.77 11.66 -7.30
N LEU A 117 -22.82 12.56 -7.60
CA LEU A 117 -23.07 13.80 -8.35
C LEU A 117 -23.52 13.50 -9.78
N ALA A 118 -22.87 12.56 -10.47
CA ALA A 118 -23.25 12.16 -11.82
C ALA A 118 -24.68 11.63 -11.88
N ARG A 119 -25.13 10.88 -10.86
CA ARG A 119 -26.50 10.36 -10.82
C ARG A 119 -27.53 11.40 -10.39
N LEU A 120 -27.16 12.39 -9.57
CA LEU A 120 -28.05 13.49 -9.19
C LEU A 120 -28.26 14.49 -10.33
N GLY A 121 -27.26 14.65 -11.21
CA GLY A 121 -27.33 15.53 -12.37
C GLY A 121 -27.90 14.92 -13.66
N ALA A 122 -28.24 13.63 -13.66
CA ALA A 122 -28.72 12.87 -14.82
C ALA A 122 -30.11 12.27 -14.58
#